data_AF-A0AB33SCB6-F1
#
_entry.id   AF-A0AB33SCB6-F1
#
_cell.length_a   1.000
_cell.length_b   1.000
_cell.length_c   1.000
_cell.angle_alpha   90.00
_cell.angle_beta   90.00
_cell.angle_gamma   90.00
#
_symmetry.space_group_name_H-M   'P 1'
#
loop_
_entity.id
_entity.type
_entity.pdbx_description
1 polymer ?
#
loop_
_entity_poly.entity_id
_entity_poly.type
_entity_poly.pdbx_seq_one_letter_code
_entity_poly.pdbx_strand_id
1 'polypeptide(L)'
;MTTRYGRGPVMLFSTGVMPFGLLMTLFSSLWLIFAGMLLFSAGFFAAHSVASSWIGPRAKRAKGQASSLYLFSYYLGSSIAGTLGGVFWHNYGWNGVGAFIALMLVIALLVGTRLHRRLHA
;
A
#
# COMPACT_ATOMS: atom_id res chain seq x y z
N MET A 1 0.17 -17.55 5.20
CA MET A 1 1.21 -16.52 5.46
C MET A 1 0.88 -15.70 6.72
N THR A 2 -0.21 -14.93 6.74
CA THR A 2 -0.64 -14.10 7.90
C THR A 2 -0.98 -14.87 9.17
N THR A 3 -1.43 -16.13 9.05
CA THR A 3 -1.68 -17.06 10.17
C THR A 3 -0.41 -17.69 10.75
N ARG A 4 0.69 -17.72 9.99
CA ARG A 4 1.97 -18.36 10.37
C ARG A 4 3.06 -17.37 10.77
N TYR A 5 3.13 -16.19 10.12
CA TYR A 5 4.19 -15.18 10.30
C TYR A 5 3.72 -13.89 10.99
N GLY A 6 2.45 -13.82 11.38
CA GLY A 6 1.84 -12.61 11.91
C GLY A 6 1.52 -11.57 10.83
N ARG A 7 0.51 -10.75 11.10
CA ARG A 7 -0.03 -9.79 10.12
C ARG A 7 0.80 -8.52 9.97
N GLY A 8 1.47 -8.06 11.04
CA GLY A 8 2.33 -6.87 11.00
C GLY A 8 3.57 -7.03 10.10
N PRO A 9 4.39 -8.07 10.30
CA PRO A 9 5.58 -8.30 9.47
C PRO A 9 5.27 -8.51 7.99
N VAL A 10 4.20 -9.26 7.69
CA VAL A 10 3.77 -9.50 6.29
C VAL A 10 3.31 -8.21 5.61
N MET A 11 2.60 -7.33 6.33
CA MET A 11 2.21 -6.02 5.81
C MET A 11 3.45 -5.17 5.49
N LEU A 12 4.40 -5.08 6.43
CA LEU A 12 5.64 -4.32 6.24
C LEU A 12 6.49 -4.84 5.09
N PHE A 13 6.67 -6.16 5.00
CA PHE A 13 7.41 -6.79 3.92
C PHE A 13 6.74 -6.52 2.57
N SER A 14 5.42 -6.75 2.46
CA SER A 14 4.69 -6.57 1.20
C SER A 14 4.71 -5.11 0.74
N THR A 15 4.55 -4.15 1.65
CA THR A 15 4.70 -2.72 1.34
C THR A 15 6.15 -2.38 1.00
N GLY A 16 7.14 -3.01 1.63
CA GLY A 16 8.55 -2.82 1.34
C GLY A 16 8.99 -3.35 -0.02
N VAL A 17 8.27 -4.31 -0.60
CA VAL A 17 8.51 -4.82 -1.96
C VAL A 17 8.03 -3.84 -3.05
N MET A 18 6.98 -3.06 -2.78
CA MET A 18 6.40 -2.14 -3.77
C MET A 18 7.38 -1.08 -4.29
N PRO A 19 8.23 -0.42 -3.47
CA PRO A 19 9.25 0.49 -3.95
C PRO A 19 10.17 -0.12 -5.01
N PHE A 20 10.53 -1.39 -4.88
CA PHE A 20 11.37 -2.06 -5.88
C PHE A 20 10.64 -2.20 -7.21
N GLY A 21 9.37 -2.62 -7.19
CA GLY A 21 8.53 -2.68 -8.39
C GLY A 21 8.37 -1.31 -9.04
N LEU A 22 8.17 -0.27 -8.24
CA LEU A 22 8.09 1.11 -8.70
C LEU A 22 9.39 1.58 -9.36
N LEU A 23 10.55 1.35 -8.72
CA LEU A 23 11.85 1.71 -9.29
C LEU A 23 12.10 1.06 -10.65
N MET A 24 11.68 -0.20 -10.82
CA MET A 24 11.76 -0.89 -12.11
C MET A 24 10.94 -0.21 -13.21
N THR A 25 9.80 0.41 -12.86
CA THR A 25 8.97 1.15 -13.84
C THR A 25 9.56 2.49 -14.28
N LEU A 26 10.62 2.98 -13.62
CA LEU A 26 11.30 4.23 -14.02
C LEU A 26 12.33 4.01 -15.13
N PHE A 27 12.68 2.76 -15.45
CA PHE A 27 13.56 2.43 -16.56
C PHE A 27 12.82 2.49 -17.90
N SER A 28 13.56 2.75 -18.99
CA SER A 28 12.98 2.81 -20.34
C SER A 28 12.71 1.45 -20.98
N SER A 29 13.21 0.35 -20.39
CA SER A 29 13.02 -1.00 -20.95
C SER A 29 11.61 -1.51 -20.65
N LEU A 30 10.87 -1.87 -21.71
CA LEU A 30 9.51 -2.37 -21.61
C LEU A 30 9.41 -3.61 -20.71
N TRP A 31 10.39 -4.53 -20.81
CA TRP A 31 10.44 -5.73 -19.97
C TRP A 31 10.59 -5.42 -18.48
N LEU A 32 11.39 -4.39 -18.14
CA LEU A 32 11.55 -3.93 -16.75
C LEU A 32 10.27 -3.29 -16.22
N ILE A 33 9.56 -2.51 -17.05
CA ILE A 33 8.29 -1.91 -16.68
C ILE A 33 7.26 -3.00 -16.38
N PHE A 34 7.11 -4.00 -17.26
CA PHE A 34 6.19 -5.13 -17.03
C PHE A 34 6.52 -5.90 -15.75
N ALA A 35 7.79 -6.27 -15.57
CA ALA A 35 8.23 -6.95 -14.35
C ALA A 35 7.99 -6.10 -13.09
N GLY A 36 8.24 -4.79 -13.17
CA GLY A 36 7.98 -3.82 -12.11
C GLY A 36 6.50 -3.72 -11.74
N MET A 37 5.62 -3.65 -12.73
CA MET A 37 4.16 -3.62 -12.54
C MET A 37 3.65 -4.91 -11.88
N LEU A 38 4.17 -6.07 -12.29
CA LEU A 38 3.82 -7.35 -11.67
C LEU A 38 4.28 -7.41 -10.20
N LEU A 39 5.51 -6.99 -9.92
CA LEU A 39 6.06 -6.99 -8.56
C LEU A 39 5.29 -6.02 -7.65
N PHE A 40 5.01 -4.81 -8.15
CA PHE A 40 4.21 -3.82 -7.43
C PHE A 40 2.80 -4.35 -7.13
N SER A 41 2.14 -4.93 -8.14
CA SER A 41 0.79 -5.48 -8.00
C SER A 41 0.74 -6.63 -7.01
N ALA A 42 1.72 -7.55 -7.07
CA ALA A 42 1.83 -8.65 -6.12
C ALA A 42 1.99 -8.14 -4.67
N GLY A 43 2.85 -7.13 -4.46
CA GLY A 43 2.98 -6.46 -3.16
C GLY A 43 1.68 -5.83 -2.70
N PHE A 44 0.93 -5.20 -3.62
CA PHE A 44 -0.34 -4.54 -3.32
C PHE A 44 -1.42 -5.52 -2.89
N PHE A 45 -1.62 -6.59 -3.65
CA PHE A 45 -2.60 -7.62 -3.27
C PHE A 45 -2.25 -8.27 -1.94
N ALA A 46 -0.96 -8.51 -1.67
CA ALA A 46 -0.53 -9.06 -0.39
C ALA A 46 -0.82 -8.10 0.77
N ALA A 47 -0.44 -6.82 0.66
CA ALA A 47 -0.68 -5.81 1.69
C ALA A 47 -2.19 -5.55 1.91
N HIS A 48 -2.97 -5.43 0.83
CA HIS A 48 -4.41 -5.19 0.89
C HIS A 48 -5.16 -6.37 1.53
N SER A 49 -4.79 -7.60 1.18
CA SER A 49 -5.37 -8.80 1.79
C SER A 49 -5.09 -8.87 3.29
N VAL A 50 -3.86 -8.51 3.71
CA VAL A 50 -3.50 -8.46 5.14
C VAL A 50 -4.33 -7.41 5.88
N ALA A 51 -4.45 -6.20 5.32
CA ALA A 51 -5.21 -5.09 5.89
C ALA A 51 -6.70 -5.43 6.05
N SER A 52 -7.33 -5.99 5.01
CA SER A 52 -8.72 -6.44 5.06
C SER A 52 -8.92 -7.57 6.10
N SER A 53 -7.98 -8.52 6.17
CA SER A 53 -8.00 -9.61 7.15
C SER A 53 -7.86 -9.17 8.62
N TRP A 54 -7.47 -7.91 8.86
CA TRP A 54 -7.33 -7.32 10.19
C TRP A 54 -8.64 -6.79 10.76
N ILE A 55 -9.59 -6.41 9.92
CA ILE A 55 -10.88 -5.85 10.36
C ILE A 55 -11.65 -6.88 11.18
N GLY A 56 -11.72 -8.13 10.71
CA GLY A 56 -12.51 -9.19 11.32
C GLY A 56 -12.15 -9.50 12.78
N PRO A 57 -10.89 -9.89 13.07
CA PRO A 57 -10.46 -10.21 14.44
C PRO A 57 -10.42 -9.01 15.39
N ARG A 58 -10.25 -7.80 14.84
CA ARG A 58 -10.04 -6.58 15.64
C ARG A 58 -11.37 -5.90 16.01
N ALA A 59 -12.42 -6.08 15.20
CA ALA A 59 -13.76 -5.64 15.52
C ALA A 59 -14.49 -6.66 16.42
N LYS A 60 -14.39 -6.47 17.75
CA LYS A 60 -15.12 -7.27 18.75
C LYS A 60 -16.62 -6.96 18.80
N ARG A 61 -17.02 -5.73 18.42
CA ARG A 61 -18.40 -5.25 18.30
C ARG A 61 -18.54 -4.42 17.01
N ALA A 62 -19.75 -4.29 16.47
CA ALA A 62 -20.05 -3.47 15.29
C ALA A 62 -19.16 -3.74 14.05
N LYS A 63 -18.97 -5.02 13.70
CA LYS A 63 -18.12 -5.45 12.55
C LYS A 63 -18.50 -4.76 11.23
N GLY A 64 -19.78 -4.53 10.99
CA GLY A 64 -20.28 -3.80 9.82
C GLY A 64 -19.74 -2.37 9.74
N GLN A 65 -19.76 -1.64 10.87
CA GLN A 65 -19.24 -0.26 10.96
C GLN A 65 -17.70 -0.21 10.82
N ALA A 66 -16.99 -1.22 11.33
CA ALA A 66 -15.54 -1.31 11.14
C ALA A 66 -15.16 -1.55 9.67
N SER A 67 -15.93 -2.40 8.96
CA SER A 67 -15.74 -2.65 7.53
C SER A 67 -16.08 -1.42 6.68
N SER A 68 -17.19 -0.75 6.98
CA SER A 68 -17.58 0.47 6.27
C SER A 68 -16.55 1.59 6.46
N LEU A 69 -15.97 1.75 7.65
CA LEU A 69 -14.91 2.73 7.89
C LEU A 69 -13.62 2.41 7.10
N TYR A 70 -13.26 1.13 6.97
CA TYR A 70 -12.15 0.71 6.11
C TYR A 70 -12.42 1.04 4.65
N LEU A 71 -13.59 0.68 4.12
CA LEU A 71 -14.00 0.97 2.75
C LEU A 71 -14.06 2.47 2.50
N PHE A 72 -14.65 3.24 3.41
CA PHE A 72 -14.70 4.68 3.35
C PHE A 72 -13.28 5.28 3.27
N SER A 73 -12.37 4.83 4.14
CA SER A 73 -10.98 5.29 4.14
C SER A 73 -10.25 4.90 2.85
N TYR A 74 -10.49 3.69 2.34
CA TYR A 74 -9.91 3.21 1.09
C TYR A 74 -10.34 4.06 -0.11
N TYR A 75 -11.65 4.31 -0.24
CA TYR A 75 -12.17 5.14 -1.34
C TYR A 75 -11.81 6.61 -1.19
N LEU A 76 -11.91 7.18 0.02
CA LEU A 76 -11.50 8.56 0.28
C LEU A 76 -10.02 8.78 -0.06
N GLY A 77 -9.15 7.88 0.40
CA GLY A 77 -7.74 7.89 0.05
C GLY A 77 -7.51 7.78 -1.45
N SER A 78 -8.21 6.87 -2.12
CA SER A 78 -8.12 6.70 -3.59
C SER A 78 -8.58 7.95 -4.35
N SER A 79 -9.62 8.64 -3.90
CA SER A 79 -10.10 9.88 -4.54
C SER A 79 -9.09 11.00 -4.40
N ILE A 80 -8.53 11.19 -3.19
CA ILE A 80 -7.51 12.22 -2.94
C ILE A 80 -6.24 11.90 -3.72
N ALA A 81 -5.72 10.67 -3.60
CA ALA A 81 -4.49 10.25 -4.24
C ALA A 81 -4.62 10.20 -5.78
N GLY A 82 -5.78 9.81 -6.31
CA GLY A 82 -6.04 9.85 -7.75
C GLY A 82 -6.05 11.28 -8.30
N THR A 83 -6.69 12.21 -7.59
CA THR A 83 -6.73 13.63 -7.99
C THR A 83 -5.33 14.25 -7.93
N LEU A 84 -4.61 14.06 -6.81
CA LEU A 84 -3.24 14.56 -6.67
C LEU A 84 -2.28 13.89 -7.66
N GLY A 85 -2.41 12.58 -7.89
CA GLY A 85 -1.62 11.85 -8.87
C GLY A 85 -1.75 12.43 -10.28
N GLY A 86 -2.95 12.88 -10.67
CA GLY A 86 -3.17 13.61 -11.92
C GLY A 86 -2.40 14.93 -12.00
N VAL A 87 -2.30 15.66 -10.89
CA VAL A 87 -1.49 16.91 -10.82
C VAL A 87 0.00 16.60 -10.98
N PHE A 88 0.51 15.55 -10.35
CA PHE A 88 1.92 15.13 -10.52
C PHE A 88 2.22 14.66 -11.94
N TRP A 89 1.28 13.92 -12.55
CA TRP A 89 1.39 13.51 -13.95
C TRP A 89 1.44 14.72 -14.90
N HIS A 90 0.55 15.69 -14.71
CA HIS A 90 0.48 16.86 -15.59
C HIS A 90 1.75 17.71 -15.54
N ASN A 91 2.34 17.91 -14.36
CA ASN A 91 3.49 18.80 -14.18
C ASN A 91 4.85 18.12 -14.39
N TYR A 92 4.97 16.81 -14.12
CA TYR A 92 6.26 16.11 -14.04
C TYR A 92 6.25 14.73 -14.72
N GLY A 93 5.17 14.38 -15.42
CA GLY A 93 5.02 13.11 -16.13
C GLY A 93 5.12 11.89 -15.19
N TRP A 94 5.67 10.79 -15.73
CA TRP A 94 5.78 9.53 -14.99
C TRP A 94 6.71 9.61 -13.78
N ASN A 95 7.81 10.37 -13.87
CA ASN A 95 8.73 10.56 -12.75
C ASN A 95 8.06 11.26 -11.57
N GLY A 96 7.17 12.24 -11.84
CA GLY A 96 6.34 12.87 -10.83
C GLY A 96 5.41 11.90 -10.12
N VAL A 97 4.70 11.08 -10.89
CA VAL A 97 3.83 10.03 -10.34
C VAL A 97 4.65 9.03 -9.53
N GLY A 98 5.82 8.64 -10.00
CA GLY A 98 6.75 7.78 -9.27
C GLY A 98 7.15 8.36 -7.93
N ALA A 99 7.56 9.64 -7.88
CA ALA A 99 7.91 10.32 -6.63
C ALA A 99 6.71 10.40 -5.66
N PHE A 100 5.52 10.68 -6.18
CA PHE A 100 4.29 10.72 -5.39
C PHE A 100 3.94 9.36 -4.77
N ILE A 101 3.99 8.28 -5.57
CA ILE A 101 3.75 6.92 -5.08
C ILE A 101 4.82 6.54 -4.05
N ALA A 102 6.09 6.84 -4.31
CA ALA A 102 7.19 6.56 -3.38
C ALA A 102 6.96 7.24 -2.02
N LEU A 103 6.53 8.51 -2.02
CA LEU A 103 6.18 9.24 -0.80
C LEU A 103 5.03 8.56 -0.04
N MET A 104 3.96 8.17 -0.74
CA MET A 104 2.84 7.45 -0.13
C MET A 104 3.26 6.12 0.49
N LEU A 105 4.15 5.37 -0.19
CA LEU A 105 4.70 4.10 0.32
C LEU A 105 5.56 4.30 1.57
N VAL A 106 6.40 5.35 1.60
CA VAL A 106 7.18 5.71 2.79
C VAL A 106 6.26 6.04 3.97
N ILE A 107 5.22 6.85 3.75
CA ILE A 107 4.23 7.16 4.78
C ILE A 107 3.54 5.88 5.27
N ALA A 108 3.15 4.98 4.37
CA ALA A 108 2.53 3.70 4.72
C ALA A 108 3.45 2.82 5.58
N LEU A 109 4.75 2.74 5.24
CA LEU A 109 5.75 2.02 6.04
C LEU A 109 5.95 2.65 7.42
N LEU A 110 6.01 3.98 7.53
CA LEU A 110 6.13 4.68 8.81
C LEU A 110 4.91 4.44 9.71
N VAL A 111 3.70 4.53 9.15
CA VAL A 111 2.47 4.25 9.90
C VAL A 111 2.40 2.77 10.30
N GLY A 112 2.74 1.86 9.38
CA GLY A 112 2.77 0.43 9.62
C GLY A 112 3.77 0.03 10.72
N THR A 113 4.98 0.60 10.70
CA THR A 113 6.00 0.33 11.72
C THR A 113 5.61 0.89 13.08
N ARG A 114 5.04 2.10 13.14
CA ARG A 114 4.51 2.67 14.39
C ARG A 114 3.38 1.82 14.96
N LEU A 115 2.47 1.33 14.12
CA LEU A 115 1.39 0.45 14.54
C LEU A 115 1.92 -0.90 15.04
N HIS A 116 2.90 -1.48 14.34
CA HIS A 116 3.55 -2.72 14.78
C HIS A 116 4.23 -2.55 16.15
N ARG A 117 4.98 -1.47 16.35
CA ARG A 117 5.60 -1.16 17.64
C ARG A 117 4.57 -1.02 18.76
N ARG A 118 3.45 -0.31 18.53
CA ARG A 118 2.36 -0.15 19.52
C ARG A 118 1.64 -1.45 19.88
N LEU A 119 1.74 -2.50 19.06
CA LEU A 119 1.11 -3.79 19.32
C LEU A 119 2.01 -4.78 20.04
N HIS A 120 3.32 -4.50 20.07
CA HIS A 120 4.35 -5.33 20.72
C HIS A 120 5.00 -4.62 21.93
N ALA A 121 4.58 -3.40 22.25
CA ALA A 121 4.87 -2.71 23.50
C ALA A 121 3.70 -2.92 24.46
#